data_AF-A0A9D1L5C1-F1
#
_entry.id   AF-A0A9D1L5C1-F1
#
_cell.length_a   1.000
_cell.length_b   1.000
_cell.length_c   1.000
_cell.angle_alpha   90.00
_cell.angle_beta   90.00
_cell.angle_gamma   90.00
#
_symmetry.space_group_name_H-M   'P 1'
#
loop_
_entity.id
_entity.type
_entity.pdbx_description
1 polymer ?
#
loop_
_entity_poly.entity_id
_entity_poly.type
_entity_poly.pdbx_seq_one_letter_code
_entity_poly.pdbx_strand_id
1 'polypeptide(L)'
;MADKRDMLDDFIDIQKDWKAVSNPLGNLVGALAQDPGEQEKAWDPSKYKWKPRANSTNCLSCLSKDPTTCTRCIDVCPVNAIQIEGSNIRVSDACRKCGLCIAACPTDAFSDMHHSARQTYDAIAKAAASHERCYVTCTRALGRPPEENEILLPCVGCVPTEVWFSILVDYPNVSVYLPYGICDKCRTTTGELALSEHIAEGEELAGRGVGLEMEEANLNHAKKRSYERREFMSSLVRSGQVAVSAANPVLAGAQVVAKRIQDHSRQITELQNSLEKICGANTTQKRKRTIVQKRQLILSALQAHPALAERFSPTAPSFDPMRCTMCGECVHVCPTHAIDLDATGHVRVESVYCVGCGACAHVCPEQALHMEPIDPETLVVPDESAEKAKHNLEKQKEEVARLKEVGKQRLMEGLELVEGLATGGASGVHRAHASSTRKKGAAKKGDTSTKTSQKTAKRSSKTGTKAKKKASVRPARKSTQNEK
;
A
#
# COMPACT_ATOMS: atom_id res chain seq x y z
N MET A 1 -22.29 -8.16 -14.75
CA MET A 1 -22.84 -7.25 -15.78
C MET A 1 -22.01 -7.44 -17.03
N ALA A 2 -22.63 -7.83 -18.14
CA ALA A 2 -21.91 -8.06 -19.41
C ALA A 2 -21.36 -6.72 -19.92
N ASP A 3 -20.03 -6.62 -19.96
CA ASP A 3 -19.35 -5.45 -20.51
C ASP A 3 -19.69 -5.37 -22.01
N LYS A 4 -20.29 -4.27 -22.46
CA LYS A 4 -20.63 -4.09 -23.88
C LYS A 4 -19.33 -4.11 -24.68
N ARG A 5 -19.21 -5.12 -25.55
CA ARG A 5 -18.17 -5.23 -26.57
C ARG A 5 -18.34 -4.05 -27.54
N ASP A 6 -17.26 -3.32 -27.80
CA ASP A 6 -17.27 -2.08 -28.60
C ASP A 6 -16.19 -2.12 -29.69
N MET A 7 -16.23 -1.21 -30.66
CA MET A 7 -15.34 -1.21 -31.84
C MET A 7 -13.84 -1.26 -31.49
N LEU A 8 -13.43 -0.71 -30.35
CA LEU A 8 -12.05 -0.78 -29.85
C LEU A 8 -11.60 -2.22 -29.54
N ASP A 9 -12.52 -3.08 -29.13
CA ASP A 9 -12.23 -4.50 -28.92
C ASP A 9 -11.94 -5.20 -30.24
N ASP A 10 -12.73 -4.90 -31.26
CA ASP A 10 -12.57 -5.50 -32.58
C ASP A 10 -11.23 -5.07 -33.20
N PHE A 11 -10.81 -3.81 -33.01
CA PHE A 11 -9.48 -3.36 -33.45
C PHE A 11 -8.32 -4.06 -32.73
N ILE A 12 -8.44 -4.31 -31.42
CA ILE A 12 -7.40 -5.03 -30.65
C ILE A 12 -7.31 -6.48 -31.12
N ASP A 13 -8.45 -7.13 -31.35
CA ASP A 13 -8.52 -8.52 -31.81
C ASP A 13 -7.96 -8.62 -33.23
N ILE A 14 -8.33 -7.71 -34.14
CA ILE A 14 -7.77 -7.61 -35.50
C ILE A 14 -6.25 -7.38 -35.48
N GLN A 15 -5.72 -6.55 -34.56
CA GLN A 15 -4.28 -6.35 -34.46
C GLN A 15 -3.55 -7.61 -33.97
N LYS A 16 -4.13 -8.35 -33.02
CA LYS A 16 -3.59 -9.64 -32.55
C LYS A 16 -3.60 -10.68 -33.66
N ASP A 17 -4.72 -10.78 -34.39
CA ASP A 17 -4.86 -11.69 -35.53
C ASP A 17 -3.91 -11.30 -36.66
N TRP A 18 -3.77 -10.01 -36.96
CA TRP A 18 -2.81 -9.51 -37.95
C TRP A 18 -1.37 -9.77 -37.52
N LYS A 19 -1.02 -9.64 -36.23
CA LYS A 19 0.30 -10.03 -35.72
C LYS A 19 0.54 -11.53 -35.81
N ALA A 20 -0.45 -12.37 -35.53
CA ALA A 20 -0.37 -13.81 -35.71
C ALA A 20 -0.20 -14.19 -37.19
N VAL A 21 -0.87 -13.47 -38.10
CA VAL A 21 -0.84 -13.68 -39.56
C VAL A 21 0.35 -13.03 -40.26
N SER A 22 0.97 -11.99 -39.69
CA SER A 22 2.17 -11.33 -40.22
C SER A 22 3.49 -11.91 -39.69
N ASN A 23 3.45 -12.79 -38.69
CA ASN A 23 4.61 -13.56 -38.19
C ASN A 23 4.66 -15.07 -38.59
N PRO A 24 4.16 -15.55 -39.74
CA PRO A 24 4.27 -16.97 -40.11
C PRO A 24 5.72 -17.33 -40.47
N LEU A 25 6.52 -16.36 -40.91
CA LEU A 25 7.94 -16.50 -41.22
C LEU A 25 8.86 -16.13 -40.04
N GLY A 26 8.37 -15.47 -38.99
CA GLY A 26 9.19 -15.14 -37.81
C GLY A 26 9.63 -16.39 -37.04
N ASN A 27 8.74 -17.39 -36.95
CA ASN A 27 9.07 -18.70 -36.39
C ASN A 27 10.01 -19.52 -37.29
N LEU A 28 9.98 -19.29 -38.60
CA LEU A 28 10.77 -20.03 -39.59
C LEU A 28 12.16 -19.40 -39.80
N VAL A 29 12.26 -18.07 -39.72
CA VAL A 29 13.51 -17.31 -39.70
C VAL A 29 14.17 -17.41 -38.33
N GLY A 30 13.41 -17.46 -37.23
CA GLY A 30 13.94 -17.78 -35.90
C GLY A 30 14.53 -19.21 -35.82
N ALA A 31 14.00 -20.16 -36.59
CA ALA A 31 14.54 -21.50 -36.71
C ALA A 31 15.77 -21.60 -37.65
N LEU A 32 15.95 -20.64 -38.56
CA LEU A 32 17.05 -20.62 -39.55
C LEU A 32 18.18 -19.63 -39.21
N ALA A 33 17.92 -18.65 -38.32
CA ALA A 33 18.85 -17.63 -37.85
C ALA A 33 19.40 -17.93 -36.45
N GLN A 34 19.28 -19.17 -35.96
CA GLN A 34 20.04 -19.61 -34.79
C GLN A 34 21.52 -19.64 -35.19
N ASP A 35 22.27 -18.63 -34.75
CA ASP A 35 23.71 -18.71 -34.67
C ASP A 35 24.07 -20.03 -33.96
N PRO A 36 25.01 -20.85 -34.46
CA PRO A 36 25.39 -22.14 -33.86
C PRO A 36 25.91 -22.06 -32.40
N GLY A 37 25.94 -20.88 -31.79
CA GLY A 37 26.35 -20.60 -30.42
C GLY A 37 25.24 -20.13 -29.46
N GLU A 38 24.01 -19.85 -29.92
CA GLU A 38 22.89 -19.49 -29.04
C GLU A 38 22.03 -20.72 -28.73
N GLN A 39 22.59 -21.65 -27.95
CA GLN A 39 21.79 -22.63 -27.22
C GLN A 39 20.79 -21.86 -26.34
N GLU A 40 19.49 -22.15 -26.47
CA GLU A 40 18.47 -21.71 -25.51
C GLU A 40 19.01 -21.92 -24.10
N LYS A 41 19.25 -20.82 -23.38
CA LYS A 41 19.91 -20.87 -22.07
C LYS A 41 19.11 -21.82 -21.17
N ALA A 42 19.72 -22.95 -20.81
CA ALA A 42 19.13 -23.92 -19.90
C ALA A 42 18.58 -23.22 -18.65
N TRP A 43 17.37 -23.60 -18.26
CA TRP A 43 16.69 -23.08 -17.07
C TRP A 43 17.59 -23.25 -15.83
N ASP A 44 17.94 -22.14 -15.18
CA ASP A 44 18.74 -22.14 -13.96
C ASP A 44 18.01 -21.40 -12.84
N PRO A 45 17.35 -22.13 -11.92
CA PRO A 45 16.65 -21.55 -10.79
C PRO A 45 17.56 -20.81 -9.80
N SER A 46 18.88 -21.04 -9.84
CA SER A 46 19.84 -20.41 -8.92
C SER A 46 19.95 -18.91 -9.14
N LYS A 47 19.62 -18.42 -10.35
CA LYS A 47 19.62 -16.99 -10.71
C LYS A 47 18.58 -16.17 -9.94
N TYR A 48 17.58 -16.83 -9.35
CA TYR A 48 16.53 -16.19 -8.55
C TYR A 48 16.84 -16.22 -7.05
N LYS A 49 18.02 -16.72 -6.65
CA LYS A 49 18.38 -16.93 -5.25
C LYS A 49 19.54 -16.05 -4.83
N TRP A 50 19.29 -15.19 -3.83
CA TRP A 50 20.26 -14.23 -3.33
C TRP A 50 20.58 -14.48 -1.86
N LYS A 51 21.86 -14.36 -1.50
CA LYS A 51 22.28 -14.43 -0.11
C LYS A 51 21.81 -13.14 0.59
N PRO A 52 21.02 -13.23 1.67
CA PRO A 52 20.54 -12.04 2.37
C PRO A 52 21.72 -11.29 2.99
N ARG A 53 21.67 -9.97 2.91
CA ARG A 53 22.55 -9.06 3.65
C ARG A 53 21.92 -8.75 5.00
N ALA A 54 22.74 -8.72 6.03
CA ALA A 54 22.33 -8.39 7.37
C ALA A 54 22.85 -6.98 7.74
N ASN A 55 22.01 -6.19 8.38
CA ASN A 55 22.35 -4.90 8.95
C ASN A 55 22.23 -4.97 10.48
N SER A 56 23.38 -4.92 11.16
CA SER A 56 23.42 -5.00 12.62
C SER A 56 22.83 -3.77 13.32
N THR A 57 22.71 -2.62 12.65
CA THR A 57 22.15 -1.40 13.27
C THR A 57 20.67 -1.55 13.64
N ASN A 58 19.95 -2.46 12.97
CA ASN A 58 18.52 -2.68 13.18
C ASN A 58 18.25 -3.99 13.94
N CYS A 59 19.29 -4.78 14.22
CA CYS A 59 19.13 -6.08 14.86
C CYS A 59 18.97 -5.92 16.37
N LEU A 60 17.90 -6.48 16.93
CA LEU A 60 17.57 -6.38 18.35
C LEU A 60 18.66 -6.96 19.24
N SER A 61 19.21 -8.11 18.87
CA SER A 61 20.28 -8.78 19.62
C SER A 61 21.60 -8.02 19.55
N CYS A 62 21.91 -7.38 18.41
CA CYS A 62 23.09 -6.52 18.29
C CYS A 62 22.96 -5.21 19.08
N LEU A 63 21.77 -4.62 19.08
CA LEU A 63 21.47 -3.38 19.82
C LEU A 63 21.48 -3.60 21.33
N SER A 64 20.88 -4.69 21.80
CA SER A 64 20.86 -5.08 23.23
C SER A 64 22.17 -5.69 23.70
N LYS A 65 23.03 -6.15 22.78
CA LYS A 65 24.22 -6.97 23.06
C LYS A 65 23.90 -8.27 23.80
N ASP A 66 22.66 -8.72 23.72
CA ASP A 66 22.16 -9.95 24.32
C ASP A 66 21.56 -10.84 23.23
N PRO A 67 22.12 -12.04 22.98
CA PRO A 67 21.59 -12.96 21.97
C PRO A 67 20.18 -13.48 22.29
N THR A 68 19.75 -13.43 23.56
CA THR A 68 18.43 -13.92 23.98
C THR A 68 17.29 -12.96 23.64
N THR A 69 17.59 -11.69 23.36
CA THR A 69 16.58 -10.67 23.01
C THR A 69 15.77 -11.05 21.76
N CYS A 70 16.39 -11.69 20.77
CA CYS A 70 15.70 -12.14 19.56
C CYS A 70 16.48 -13.24 18.83
N THR A 71 15.80 -14.35 18.54
CA THR A 71 16.37 -15.51 17.81
C THR A 71 15.63 -15.84 16.51
N ARG A 72 14.58 -15.09 16.14
CA ARG A 72 13.65 -15.42 15.04
C ARG A 72 14.33 -15.81 13.72
N CYS A 73 15.40 -15.11 13.33
CA CYS A 73 16.12 -15.43 12.08
C CYS A 73 16.95 -16.72 12.17
N ILE A 74 17.47 -17.04 13.35
CA ILE A 74 18.20 -18.29 13.63
C ILE A 74 17.20 -19.44 13.64
N ASP A 75 16.08 -19.28 14.34
CA ASP A 75 15.05 -20.31 14.53
C ASP A 75 14.40 -20.74 13.19
N VAL A 76 14.16 -19.79 12.29
CA VAL A 76 13.57 -20.09 10.98
C VAL A 76 14.59 -20.65 9.97
N CYS A 77 15.90 -20.61 10.27
CA CYS A 77 16.94 -20.98 9.31
C CYS A 77 17.05 -22.50 9.17
N PRO A 78 16.76 -23.11 8.00
CA PRO A 78 16.74 -24.58 7.86
C PRO A 78 18.13 -25.23 7.94
N VAL A 79 19.19 -24.43 7.95
CA VAL A 79 20.59 -24.88 7.88
C VAL A 79 21.48 -24.17 8.91
N ASN A 80 20.90 -23.43 9.86
CA ASN A 80 21.63 -22.71 10.91
C ASN A 80 22.79 -21.85 10.37
N ALA A 81 22.57 -21.15 9.25
CA ALA A 81 23.61 -20.37 8.57
C ALA A 81 23.84 -18.98 9.18
N ILE A 82 23.10 -18.60 10.22
CA ILE A 82 23.12 -17.25 10.81
C ILE A 82 23.74 -17.31 12.20
N GLN A 83 24.75 -16.48 12.43
CA GLN A 83 25.41 -16.31 13.73
C GLN A 83 25.42 -14.84 14.10
N ILE A 84 25.17 -14.55 15.39
CA ILE A 84 25.18 -13.19 15.94
C ILE A 84 26.22 -13.16 17.06
N GLU A 85 27.27 -12.35 16.90
CA GLU A 85 28.36 -12.20 17.86
C GLU A 85 28.51 -10.72 18.21
N GLY A 86 28.10 -10.35 19.42
CA GLY A 86 28.06 -8.95 19.86
C GLY A 86 27.25 -8.09 18.89
N SER A 87 27.92 -7.16 18.20
CA SER A 87 27.29 -6.24 17.25
C SER A 87 27.43 -6.67 15.78
N ASN A 88 27.83 -7.90 15.50
CA ASN A 88 28.03 -8.40 14.15
C ASN A 88 27.12 -9.59 13.84
N ILE A 89 26.60 -9.61 12.61
CA ILE A 89 25.80 -10.72 12.08
C ILE A 89 26.60 -11.35 10.95
N ARG A 90 26.83 -12.66 11.03
CA ARG A 90 27.47 -13.44 9.97
C ARG A 90 26.47 -14.39 9.34
N VAL A 91 26.41 -14.38 8.02
CA VAL A 91 25.66 -15.36 7.23
C VAL A 91 26.68 -16.25 6.51
N SER A 92 26.75 -17.52 6.86
CA SER A 92 27.70 -18.48 6.30
C SER A 92 27.35 -18.86 4.86
N ASP A 93 28.29 -19.52 4.17
CA ASP A 93 28.07 -20.00 2.80
C ASP A 93 27.18 -21.25 2.73
N ALA A 94 26.86 -21.86 3.87
CA ALA A 94 25.82 -22.88 3.97
C ALA A 94 24.41 -22.31 3.71
N CYS A 95 24.25 -20.98 3.66
CA CYS A 95 22.98 -20.32 3.41
C CYS A 95 22.31 -20.83 2.13
N ARG A 96 21.08 -21.34 2.27
CA ARG A 96 20.26 -21.81 1.14
C ARG A 96 19.73 -20.70 0.25
N LYS A 97 19.92 -19.44 0.63
CA LYS A 97 19.38 -18.25 -0.08
C LYS A 97 17.85 -18.29 -0.20
N CYS A 98 17.17 -18.80 0.83
CA CYS A 98 15.71 -19.03 0.84
C CYS A 98 14.89 -17.80 1.24
N GLY A 99 15.50 -16.79 1.86
CA GLY A 99 14.83 -15.55 2.27
C GLY A 99 13.97 -15.64 3.54
N LEU A 100 13.86 -16.80 4.20
CA LEU A 100 13.01 -16.95 5.40
C LEU A 100 13.39 -16.00 6.54
N CYS A 101 14.68 -15.71 6.73
CA CYS A 101 15.13 -14.73 7.72
C CYS A 101 14.66 -13.29 7.43
N ILE A 102 14.42 -12.95 6.15
CA ILE A 102 13.85 -11.65 5.76
C ILE A 102 12.40 -11.60 6.24
N ALA A 103 11.63 -12.67 6.02
CA ALA A 103 10.23 -12.75 6.45
C ALA A 103 10.10 -12.76 7.98
N ALA A 104 10.94 -13.52 8.69
CA ALA A 104 10.88 -13.64 10.14
C ALA A 104 11.40 -12.40 10.90
N CYS A 105 12.24 -11.56 10.28
CA CYS A 105 12.85 -10.41 10.97
C CYS A 105 11.83 -9.26 11.17
N PRO A 106 11.54 -8.83 12.42
CA PRO A 106 10.55 -7.76 12.66
C PRO A 106 11.07 -6.35 12.36
N THR A 107 12.40 -6.18 12.22
CA THR A 107 13.05 -4.87 12.10
C THR A 107 13.70 -4.63 10.74
N ASP A 108 13.43 -5.49 9.77
CA ASP A 108 14.07 -5.49 8.44
C ASP A 108 15.61 -5.45 8.51
N ALA A 109 16.19 -6.09 9.54
CA ALA A 109 17.65 -6.25 9.65
C ALA A 109 18.22 -7.16 8.53
N PHE A 110 17.39 -8.00 7.90
CA PHE A 110 17.75 -8.80 6.75
C PHE A 110 17.08 -8.27 5.49
N SER A 111 17.83 -8.14 4.41
CA SER A 111 17.33 -7.76 3.08
C SER A 111 18.18 -8.39 1.98
N ASP A 112 17.63 -8.50 0.78
CA ASP A 112 18.44 -8.72 -0.43
C ASP A 112 18.13 -7.64 -1.48
N MET A 113 18.75 -7.69 -2.67
CA MET A 113 18.55 -6.68 -3.72
C MET A 113 17.21 -6.75 -4.45
N HIS A 114 16.45 -7.83 -4.30
CA HIS A 114 15.33 -8.21 -5.16
C HIS A 114 14.03 -8.55 -4.39
N HIS A 115 14.11 -8.95 -3.13
CA HIS A 115 13.00 -9.49 -2.33
C HIS A 115 12.87 -8.77 -0.97
N SER A 116 12.99 -7.45 -0.94
CA SER A 116 12.50 -6.69 0.21
C SER A 116 10.97 -6.80 0.30
N ALA A 117 10.38 -6.53 1.48
CA ALA A 117 8.92 -6.59 1.64
C ALA A 117 8.20 -5.69 0.62
N ARG A 118 8.70 -4.46 0.45
CA ARG A 118 8.17 -3.51 -0.55
C ARG A 118 8.36 -3.98 -1.99
N GLN A 119 9.55 -4.46 -2.35
CA GLN A 119 9.81 -4.95 -3.72
C GLN A 119 8.91 -6.14 -4.06
N THR A 120 8.71 -7.04 -3.11
CA THR A 120 7.83 -8.21 -3.26
C THR A 120 6.38 -7.77 -3.45
N TYR A 121 5.89 -6.85 -2.63
CA TYR A 121 4.57 -6.23 -2.84
C TYR A 121 4.46 -5.61 -4.23
N ASP A 122 5.42 -4.76 -4.63
CA ASP A 122 5.37 -4.03 -5.90
C ASP A 122 5.38 -4.98 -7.12
N ALA A 123 6.14 -6.08 -7.04
CA ALA A 123 6.19 -7.11 -8.06
C ALA A 123 4.83 -7.85 -8.19
N ILE A 124 4.24 -8.26 -7.06
CA ILE A 124 2.94 -8.93 -7.04
C ILE A 124 1.83 -8.00 -7.52
N ALA A 125 1.80 -6.76 -7.03
CA ALA A 125 0.84 -5.74 -7.41
C ALA A 125 0.92 -5.42 -8.91
N LYS A 126 2.12 -5.37 -9.48
CA LYS A 126 2.35 -5.22 -10.93
C LYS A 126 1.71 -6.33 -11.74
N ALA A 127 1.99 -7.57 -11.39
CA ALA A 127 1.42 -8.73 -12.06
C ALA A 127 -0.10 -8.80 -11.89
N ALA A 128 -0.60 -8.60 -10.67
CA ALA A 128 -2.03 -8.66 -10.35
C ALA A 128 -2.85 -7.55 -11.03
N ALA A 129 -2.27 -6.36 -11.22
CA ALA A 129 -2.93 -5.26 -11.91
C ALA A 129 -3.05 -5.49 -13.43
N SER A 130 -2.09 -6.20 -14.03
CA SER A 130 -2.01 -6.39 -15.49
C SER A 130 -2.73 -7.66 -15.97
N HIS A 131 -2.77 -8.70 -15.14
CA HIS A 131 -3.29 -10.01 -15.53
C HIS A 131 -4.57 -10.37 -14.79
N GLU A 132 -5.35 -11.29 -15.37
CA GLU A 132 -6.56 -11.82 -14.76
C GLU A 132 -6.26 -12.52 -13.45
N ARG A 133 -5.16 -13.29 -13.40
CA ARG A 133 -4.61 -13.90 -12.18
C ARG A 133 -3.11 -13.62 -12.08
N CYS A 134 -2.62 -13.51 -10.85
CA CYS A 134 -1.20 -13.41 -10.52
C CYS A 134 -0.83 -14.60 -9.63
N TYR A 135 0.28 -15.27 -9.95
CA TYR A 135 0.73 -16.45 -9.22
C TYR A 135 2.02 -16.16 -8.49
N VAL A 136 2.04 -16.35 -7.17
CA VAL A 136 3.28 -16.36 -6.39
C VAL A 136 3.75 -17.80 -6.28
N THR A 137 5.00 -18.06 -6.66
CA THR A 137 5.53 -19.42 -6.66
C THR A 137 7.01 -19.43 -6.27
N CYS A 138 7.60 -20.62 -6.19
CA CYS A 138 9.01 -20.78 -5.88
C CYS A 138 9.79 -21.50 -6.97
N THR A 139 11.10 -21.25 -6.99
CA THR A 139 12.08 -21.89 -7.88
C THR A 139 12.05 -23.41 -7.93
N ARG A 140 11.47 -24.06 -6.91
CA ARG A 140 11.34 -25.53 -6.88
C ARG A 140 10.02 -26.01 -7.47
N ALA A 141 8.96 -25.21 -7.36
CA ALA A 141 7.66 -25.51 -7.93
C ALA A 141 7.69 -25.26 -9.45
N LEU A 142 8.28 -24.14 -9.87
CA LEU A 142 8.36 -23.78 -11.28
C LEU A 142 9.58 -24.43 -11.95
N GLY A 143 9.33 -25.41 -12.83
CA GLY A 143 10.34 -26.15 -13.58
C GLY A 143 10.85 -25.45 -14.85
N ARG A 144 10.39 -24.22 -15.10
CA ARG A 144 10.64 -23.43 -16.31
C ARG A 144 10.82 -21.94 -15.97
N PRO A 145 11.29 -21.10 -16.90
CA PRO A 145 11.23 -19.65 -16.72
C PRO A 145 9.80 -19.16 -16.45
N PRO A 146 9.64 -18.15 -15.57
CA PRO A 146 8.34 -17.58 -15.24
C PRO A 146 7.76 -16.72 -16.35
N GLU A 147 6.45 -16.80 -16.50
CA GLU A 147 5.63 -15.89 -17.30
C GLU A 147 5.47 -14.52 -16.61
N GLU A 148 4.96 -13.52 -17.34
CA GLU A 148 4.84 -12.14 -16.84
C GLU A 148 4.03 -11.98 -15.54
N ASN A 149 3.09 -12.88 -15.27
CA ASN A 149 2.22 -12.87 -14.09
C ASN A 149 2.62 -13.88 -13.00
N GLU A 150 3.78 -14.53 -13.16
CA GLU A 150 4.33 -15.48 -12.20
C GLU A 150 5.48 -14.81 -11.42
N ILE A 151 5.25 -14.57 -10.13
CA ILE A 151 6.27 -14.03 -9.23
C ILE A 151 7.09 -15.19 -8.67
N LEU A 152 8.29 -15.37 -9.25
CA LEU A 152 9.19 -16.45 -8.86
C LEU A 152 10.10 -16.06 -7.70
N LEU A 153 9.95 -16.75 -6.57
CA LEU A 153 10.71 -16.52 -5.36
C LEU A 153 11.67 -17.68 -5.03
N PRO A 154 12.71 -17.47 -4.20
CA PRO A 154 13.50 -18.57 -3.66
C PRO A 154 12.66 -19.59 -2.88
N CYS A 155 11.68 -19.10 -2.12
CA CYS A 155 10.71 -19.83 -1.33
C CYS A 155 9.47 -18.95 -1.15
N VAL A 156 8.26 -19.48 -1.22
CA VAL A 156 7.06 -18.67 -0.99
C VAL A 156 6.99 -18.19 0.47
N GLY A 157 7.53 -18.96 1.41
CA GLY A 157 7.65 -18.58 2.83
C GLY A 157 8.57 -17.38 3.09
N CYS A 158 9.25 -16.81 2.08
CA CYS A 158 9.95 -15.54 2.25
C CYS A 158 9.04 -14.31 2.14
N VAL A 159 7.76 -14.50 1.81
CA VAL A 159 6.74 -13.44 1.80
C VAL A 159 6.17 -13.30 3.21
N PRO A 160 6.39 -12.17 3.90
CA PRO A 160 5.91 -11.98 5.26
C PRO A 160 4.40 -11.66 5.31
N THR A 161 3.80 -11.85 6.48
CA THR A 161 2.38 -11.57 6.78
C THR A 161 1.92 -10.20 6.26
N GLU A 162 2.72 -9.16 6.44
CA GLU A 162 2.36 -7.79 6.06
C GLU A 162 2.20 -7.62 4.55
N VAL A 163 2.99 -8.36 3.75
CA VAL A 163 2.85 -8.34 2.30
C VAL A 163 1.58 -9.08 1.88
N TRP A 164 1.30 -10.25 2.49
CA TRP A 164 0.06 -10.98 2.22
C TRP A 164 -1.17 -10.16 2.56
N PHE A 165 -1.21 -9.59 3.77
CA PHE A 165 -2.28 -8.70 4.21
C PHE A 165 -2.54 -7.58 3.18
N SER A 166 -1.51 -6.77 2.87
CA SER A 166 -1.68 -5.63 1.97
C SER A 166 -2.08 -6.05 0.55
N ILE A 167 -1.49 -7.13 0.02
CA ILE A 167 -1.83 -7.63 -1.31
C ILE A 167 -3.26 -8.17 -1.36
N LEU A 168 -3.70 -8.95 -0.37
CA LEU A 168 -5.02 -9.58 -0.37
C LEU A 168 -6.13 -8.54 -0.23
N VAL A 169 -5.88 -7.44 0.47
CA VAL A 169 -6.78 -6.29 0.55
C VAL A 169 -6.95 -5.65 -0.83
N ASP A 170 -5.85 -5.35 -1.51
CA ASP A 170 -5.84 -4.58 -2.77
C ASP A 170 -6.20 -5.42 -4.01
N TYR A 171 -5.82 -6.70 -4.03
CA TYR A 171 -5.84 -7.55 -5.22
C TYR A 171 -6.49 -8.92 -4.92
N PRO A 172 -7.79 -9.10 -5.24
CA PRO A 172 -8.48 -10.37 -5.03
C PRO A 172 -8.03 -11.50 -5.95
N ASN A 173 -7.20 -11.18 -6.95
CA ASN A 173 -6.83 -12.10 -8.04
C ASN A 173 -5.40 -12.64 -7.90
N VAL A 174 -4.89 -12.69 -6.68
CA VAL A 174 -3.59 -13.28 -6.36
C VAL A 174 -3.81 -14.71 -5.85
N SER A 175 -2.97 -15.61 -6.33
CA SER A 175 -2.97 -17.01 -5.94
C SER A 175 -1.55 -17.51 -5.76
N VAL A 176 -1.36 -18.54 -4.97
CA VAL A 176 -0.09 -19.27 -4.86
C VAL A 176 -0.14 -20.43 -5.84
N TYR A 177 0.91 -20.60 -6.65
CA TYR A 177 1.09 -21.81 -7.43
C TYR A 177 2.10 -22.72 -6.71
N LEU A 178 1.62 -23.87 -6.23
CA LEU A 178 2.43 -24.84 -5.50
C LEU A 178 1.90 -26.27 -5.72
N PRO A 179 2.55 -27.08 -6.57
CA PRO A 179 2.18 -28.47 -6.76
C PRO A 179 2.30 -29.30 -5.48
N TYR A 180 1.46 -30.33 -5.39
CA TYR A 180 1.43 -31.22 -4.23
C TYR A 180 2.79 -31.90 -3.97
N GLY A 181 3.21 -31.93 -2.71
CA GLY A 181 4.44 -32.60 -2.27
C GLY A 181 5.76 -31.92 -2.63
N ILE A 182 5.73 -30.69 -3.17
CA ILE A 182 6.94 -29.91 -3.45
C ILE A 182 7.68 -29.54 -2.16
N CYS A 183 6.93 -29.17 -1.12
CA CYS A 183 7.47 -28.81 0.19
C CYS A 183 8.06 -30.01 0.94
N ASP A 184 7.39 -31.16 0.95
CA ASP A 184 7.87 -32.40 1.60
C ASP A 184 9.28 -32.81 1.16
N LYS A 185 9.56 -32.65 -0.14
CA LYS A 185 10.85 -33.00 -0.75
C LYS A 185 11.79 -31.80 -0.80
N CYS A 186 11.40 -30.65 -0.25
CA CYS A 186 12.20 -29.44 -0.29
C CYS A 186 13.27 -29.47 0.78
N ARG A 187 14.49 -29.04 0.42
CA ARG A 187 15.58 -28.92 1.39
C ARG A 187 15.48 -27.64 2.25
N THR A 188 14.50 -26.78 2.01
CA THR A 188 14.15 -25.63 2.86
C THR A 188 13.07 -26.10 3.83
N THR A 189 13.47 -26.91 4.82
CA THR A 189 12.57 -27.69 5.68
C THR A 189 11.61 -26.86 6.52
N THR A 190 12.02 -25.67 6.93
CA THR A 190 11.18 -24.72 7.69
C THR A 190 10.29 -23.84 6.79
N GLY A 191 10.42 -23.95 5.47
CA GLY A 191 9.77 -23.04 4.52
C GLY A 191 8.26 -23.24 4.40
N GLU A 192 7.78 -24.47 4.58
CA GLU A 192 6.35 -24.78 4.55
C GLU A 192 5.63 -24.19 5.76
N LEU A 193 6.16 -24.41 6.97
CA LEU A 193 5.63 -23.82 8.19
C LEU A 193 5.57 -22.28 8.07
N ALA A 194 6.68 -21.65 7.67
CA ALA A 194 6.74 -20.20 7.51
C ALA A 194 5.74 -19.68 6.48
N LEU A 195 5.56 -20.39 5.35
CA LEU A 195 4.57 -20.06 4.34
C LEU A 195 3.14 -20.13 4.92
N SER A 196 2.81 -21.22 5.59
CA SER A 196 1.48 -21.45 6.16
C SER A 196 1.13 -20.42 7.23
N GLU A 197 2.06 -20.11 8.13
CA GLU A 197 1.86 -19.09 9.17
C GLU A 197 1.63 -17.70 8.56
N HIS A 198 2.51 -17.26 7.65
CA HIS A 198 2.40 -15.93 7.05
C HIS A 198 1.15 -15.75 6.18
N ILE A 199 0.73 -16.79 5.46
CA ILE A 199 -0.53 -16.74 4.70
C ILE A 199 -1.71 -16.71 5.66
N ALA A 200 -1.78 -17.62 6.64
CA ALA A 200 -2.92 -17.70 7.55
C ALA A 200 -3.16 -16.39 8.30
N GLU A 201 -2.10 -15.79 8.88
CA GLU A 201 -2.20 -14.49 9.54
C GLU A 201 -2.62 -13.38 8.55
N GLY A 202 -2.08 -13.40 7.32
CA GLY A 202 -2.41 -12.43 6.29
C GLY A 202 -3.87 -12.52 5.85
N GLU A 203 -4.39 -13.73 5.70
CA GLU A 203 -5.79 -14.02 5.38
C GLU A 203 -6.73 -13.59 6.50
N GLU A 204 -6.37 -13.83 7.76
CA GLU A 204 -7.14 -13.40 8.93
C GLU A 204 -7.27 -11.87 8.98
N LEU A 205 -6.14 -11.16 8.84
CA LEU A 205 -6.12 -9.70 8.82
C LEU A 205 -6.88 -9.13 7.61
N ALA A 206 -6.70 -9.71 6.42
CA ALA A 206 -7.38 -9.26 5.20
C ALA A 206 -8.86 -9.70 5.16
N GLY A 207 -9.23 -10.75 5.90
CA GLY A 207 -10.55 -11.40 5.85
C GLY A 207 -10.86 -11.99 4.48
N ARG A 208 -9.82 -12.45 3.77
CA ARG A 208 -9.90 -13.02 2.43
C ARG A 208 -8.83 -14.09 2.29
N GLY A 209 -9.23 -15.25 1.76
CA GLY A 209 -8.32 -16.33 1.44
C GLY A 209 -7.48 -16.05 0.18
N VAL A 210 -6.25 -16.52 0.17
CA VAL A 210 -5.41 -16.58 -1.02
C VAL A 210 -5.84 -17.79 -1.87
N GLY A 211 -5.85 -17.64 -3.19
CA GLY A 211 -6.05 -18.80 -4.06
C GLY A 211 -4.86 -19.75 -4.00
N LEU A 212 -5.08 -21.05 -4.24
CA LEU A 212 -4.03 -22.06 -4.37
C LEU A 212 -4.26 -22.87 -5.65
N GLU A 213 -3.28 -22.84 -6.54
CA GLU A 213 -3.27 -23.65 -7.76
C GLU A 213 -2.16 -24.71 -7.64
N MET A 214 -2.50 -25.97 -7.94
CA MET A 214 -1.56 -27.10 -7.84
C MET A 214 -1.14 -27.66 -9.19
N GLU A 215 -1.91 -27.38 -10.24
CA GLU A 215 -1.70 -27.91 -11.59
C GLU A 215 -1.20 -26.81 -12.51
N GLU A 216 -0.07 -27.06 -13.17
CA GLU A 216 0.53 -26.08 -14.09
C GLU A 216 -0.40 -25.79 -15.28
N ALA A 217 -1.17 -26.77 -15.73
CA ALA A 217 -2.12 -26.62 -16.84
C ALA A 217 -3.26 -25.63 -16.55
N ASN A 218 -3.53 -25.33 -15.27
CA ASN A 218 -4.60 -24.41 -14.87
C ASN A 218 -4.12 -22.96 -14.72
N LEU A 219 -2.83 -22.69 -14.98
CA LEU A 219 -2.28 -21.35 -14.89
C LEU A 219 -2.81 -20.46 -16.02
N ASN A 220 -3.69 -19.54 -15.65
CA ASN A 220 -4.19 -18.50 -16.55
C ASN A 220 -3.20 -17.32 -16.68
N HIS A 221 -2.64 -17.14 -17.88
CA HIS A 221 -1.73 -16.03 -18.24
C HIS A 221 -2.41 -14.89 -19.03
N ALA A 222 -3.74 -14.87 -19.09
CA ALA A 222 -4.47 -13.83 -19.80
C ALA A 222 -4.30 -12.45 -19.15
N LYS A 223 -4.06 -11.45 -19.99
CA LYS A 223 -4.06 -10.03 -19.58
C LYS A 223 -5.50 -9.54 -19.42
N LYS A 224 -5.72 -8.66 -18.44
CA LYS A 224 -7.04 -8.04 -18.25
C LYS A 224 -7.40 -7.21 -19.48
N ARG A 225 -8.61 -7.40 -20.04
CA ARG A 225 -9.06 -6.63 -21.22
C ARG A 225 -8.99 -5.11 -21.01
N SER A 226 -9.32 -4.65 -19.81
CA SER A 226 -9.22 -3.23 -19.46
C SER A 226 -7.77 -2.72 -19.48
N TYR A 227 -6.79 -3.58 -19.20
CA TYR A 227 -5.37 -3.26 -19.30
C TYR A 227 -4.91 -3.27 -20.76
N GLU A 228 -5.32 -4.25 -21.56
CA GLU A 228 -5.03 -4.31 -23.00
C GLU A 228 -5.56 -3.08 -23.76
N ARG A 229 -6.81 -2.69 -23.49
CA ARG A 229 -7.42 -1.47 -24.06
C ARG A 229 -6.61 -0.22 -23.69
N ARG A 230 -6.10 -0.14 -22.46
CA ARG A 230 -5.32 1.01 -21.98
C ARG A 230 -3.91 1.03 -22.56
N GLU A 231 -3.28 -0.13 -22.72
CA GLU A 231 -2.00 -0.30 -23.39
C GLU A 231 -2.08 0.10 -24.88
N PHE A 232 -3.15 -0.30 -25.56
CA PHE A 232 -3.45 0.13 -26.92
C PHE A 232 -3.61 1.65 -27.01
N MET A 233 -4.45 2.26 -26.15
CA MET A 233 -4.68 3.71 -26.15
C MET A 233 -3.42 4.52 -25.83
N SER A 234 -2.59 4.08 -24.88
CA SER A 234 -1.34 4.80 -24.57
C SER A 234 -0.29 4.65 -25.67
N SER A 235 -0.27 3.50 -26.36
CA SER A 235 0.56 3.32 -27.55
C SER A 235 0.17 4.30 -28.68
N LEU A 236 -1.13 4.54 -28.89
CA LEU A 236 -1.63 5.49 -29.90
C LEU A 236 -1.28 6.94 -29.59
N VAL A 237 -1.45 7.37 -28.33
CA VAL A 237 -1.13 8.75 -27.89
C VAL A 237 0.36 9.07 -28.06
N ARG A 238 1.23 8.10 -27.79
CA ARG A 238 2.69 8.27 -27.91
C ARG A 238 3.19 8.20 -29.35
N SER A 239 2.44 7.56 -30.23
CA SER A 239 2.75 7.47 -31.66
C SER A 239 2.41 8.74 -32.44
N GLY A 240 1.63 9.66 -31.86
CA GLY A 240 1.31 10.96 -32.48
C GLY A 240 0.59 10.88 -33.83
N GLN A 241 0.12 9.71 -34.26
CA GLN A 241 -0.43 9.49 -35.60
C GLN A 241 -1.70 8.64 -35.57
N VAL A 242 -2.77 9.25 -36.09
CA VAL A 242 -3.69 8.57 -37.01
C VAL A 242 -2.85 8.17 -38.23
N ALA A 243 -2.21 7.00 -38.20
CA ALA A 243 -1.73 6.29 -39.40
C ALA A 243 -1.15 4.93 -39.02
N VAL A 244 -1.58 3.92 -39.76
CA VAL A 244 -1.15 2.53 -39.70
C VAL A 244 0.31 2.41 -40.12
N SER A 245 1.19 1.97 -39.23
CA SER A 245 2.29 1.03 -39.52
C SER A 245 3.08 0.71 -38.25
N ALA A 246 3.47 -0.56 -38.15
CA ALA A 246 3.89 -1.23 -36.93
C ALA A 246 5.18 -0.65 -36.30
N ALA A 247 5.10 -0.31 -35.02
CA ALA A 247 6.25 -0.24 -34.12
C ALA A 247 5.89 -0.79 -32.73
N ASN A 248 6.90 -1.35 -32.07
CA ASN A 248 6.83 -2.42 -31.07
C ASN A 248 6.07 -2.04 -29.76
N PRO A 249 5.00 -2.78 -29.36
CA PRO A 249 4.08 -2.37 -28.29
C PRO A 249 4.43 -2.83 -26.85
N VAL A 250 5.64 -3.31 -26.57
CA VAL A 250 5.94 -4.05 -25.33
C VAL A 250 6.17 -3.17 -24.07
N LEU A 251 5.92 -1.85 -24.10
CA LEU A 251 6.27 -0.97 -22.97
C LEU A 251 5.15 -0.04 -22.46
N ALA A 252 3.90 -0.25 -22.83
CA ALA A 252 2.80 0.67 -22.50
C ALA A 252 2.01 0.26 -21.24
N GLY A 253 1.85 -1.04 -20.98
CA GLY A 253 1.29 -1.53 -19.72
C GLY A 253 2.14 -1.18 -18.47
N ALA A 254 3.45 -1.01 -18.68
CA ALA A 254 4.40 -0.62 -17.64
C ALA A 254 4.11 0.76 -17.03
N GLN A 255 3.47 1.69 -17.73
CA GLN A 255 3.25 3.07 -17.25
C GLN A 255 2.08 3.21 -16.26
N VAL A 256 1.06 2.34 -16.32
CA VAL A 256 -0.08 2.37 -15.37
C VAL A 256 0.24 1.59 -14.11
N VAL A 257 0.95 0.47 -14.25
CA VAL A 257 1.60 -0.18 -13.12
C VAL A 257 2.63 0.78 -12.51
N ALA A 258 3.44 1.47 -13.32
CA ALA A 258 4.32 2.50 -12.80
C ALA A 258 3.52 3.60 -12.12
N LYS A 259 2.34 4.00 -12.62
CA LYS A 259 1.48 4.99 -11.94
C LYS A 259 0.95 4.48 -10.60
N ARG A 260 0.52 3.22 -10.49
CA ARG A 260 0.01 2.66 -9.22
C ARG A 260 1.12 2.30 -8.23
N ILE A 261 2.28 1.86 -8.70
CA ILE A 261 3.52 1.72 -7.92
C ILE A 261 4.05 3.10 -7.51
N GLN A 262 3.94 4.11 -8.37
CA GLN A 262 4.24 5.50 -8.05
C GLN A 262 3.22 6.05 -7.06
N ASP A 263 1.93 5.71 -7.18
CA ASP A 263 0.88 6.11 -6.24
C ASP A 263 1.13 5.45 -4.88
N HIS A 264 1.50 4.17 -4.82
CA HIS A 264 1.87 3.49 -3.57
C HIS A 264 3.17 4.05 -2.98
N SER A 265 4.17 4.33 -3.82
CA SER A 265 5.41 5.00 -3.40
C SER A 265 5.14 6.43 -2.90
N ARG A 266 4.19 7.13 -3.53
CA ARG A 266 3.73 8.47 -3.12
C ARG A 266 2.97 8.37 -1.81
N GLN A 267 2.06 7.42 -1.64
CA GLN A 267 1.35 7.15 -0.39
C GLN A 267 2.32 6.86 0.76
N ILE A 268 3.36 6.05 0.54
CA ILE A 268 4.39 5.80 1.56
C ILE A 268 5.14 7.10 1.92
N THR A 269 5.43 7.95 0.93
CA THR A 269 6.10 9.24 1.15
C THR A 269 5.19 10.25 1.86
N GLU A 270 3.91 10.29 1.49
CA GLU A 270 2.87 11.11 2.09
C GLU A 270 2.59 10.67 3.53
N LEU A 271 2.52 9.37 3.79
CA LEU A 271 2.44 8.77 5.12
C LEU A 271 3.63 9.20 5.98
N GLN A 272 4.86 9.11 5.46
CA GLN A 272 6.04 9.60 6.19
C GLN A 272 5.91 11.08 6.52
N ASN A 273 5.51 11.92 5.57
CA ASN A 273 5.32 13.36 5.80
C ASN A 273 4.21 13.66 6.82
N SER A 274 3.10 12.92 6.78
CA SER A 274 2.00 13.05 7.75
C SER A 274 2.46 12.65 9.15
N LEU A 275 3.25 11.58 9.25
CA LEU A 275 3.81 11.13 10.53
C LEU A 275 4.87 12.07 11.09
N GLU A 276 5.70 12.67 10.25
CA GLU A 276 6.65 13.70 10.68
C GLU A 276 5.92 14.94 11.23
N LYS A 277 4.72 15.27 10.71
CA LYS A 277 3.88 16.36 11.23
C LYS A 277 3.18 16.02 12.55
N ILE A 278 2.65 14.81 12.68
CA ILE A 278 1.88 14.37 13.86
C ILE A 278 2.81 14.11 15.05
N CYS A 279 3.87 13.33 14.83
CA CYS A 279 4.71 12.78 15.90
C CYS A 279 6.05 13.52 16.05
N GLY A 280 6.41 14.36 15.07
CA GLY A 280 7.75 14.92 14.93
C GLY A 280 8.75 13.91 14.34
N ALA A 281 9.53 14.35 13.35
CA ALA A 281 10.52 13.51 12.67
C ALA A 281 11.63 12.96 13.60
N ASN A 282 11.92 13.68 14.69
CA ASN A 282 13.06 13.42 15.55
C ASN A 282 12.66 13.18 17.01
N THR A 283 13.44 12.36 17.70
CA THR A 283 13.37 12.22 19.16
C THR A 283 13.92 13.45 19.88
N THR A 284 13.73 13.54 21.20
CA THR A 284 14.35 14.57 22.06
C THR A 284 15.87 14.62 21.85
N GLN A 285 16.49 13.47 21.59
CA GLN A 285 17.92 13.32 21.30
C GLN A 285 18.29 13.56 19.82
N LYS A 286 17.41 14.15 19.01
CA LYS A 286 17.59 14.43 17.58
C LYS A 286 17.86 13.18 16.71
N ARG A 287 17.45 11.99 17.15
CA ARG A 287 17.52 10.78 16.32
C ARG A 287 16.27 10.70 15.43
N LYS A 288 16.46 10.40 14.15
CA LYS A 288 15.36 10.31 13.19
C LYS A 288 14.56 9.03 13.39
N ARG A 289 13.25 9.14 13.62
CA ARG A 289 12.37 7.96 13.70
C ARG A 289 12.31 7.25 12.34
N THR A 290 12.35 5.91 12.37
CA THR A 290 12.39 5.11 11.15
C THR A 290 11.26 4.10 11.13
N ILE A 291 10.49 4.07 10.05
CA ILE A 291 9.43 3.07 9.84
C ILE A 291 9.99 1.96 8.95
N VAL A 292 9.95 0.73 9.44
CA VAL A 292 10.35 -0.47 8.68
C VAL A 292 9.39 -0.70 7.50
N GLN A 293 9.86 -1.35 6.44
CA GLN A 293 9.08 -1.55 5.21
C GLN A 293 7.79 -2.32 5.46
N LYS A 294 7.85 -3.38 6.28
CA LYS A 294 6.67 -4.17 6.65
C LYS A 294 5.59 -3.32 7.35
N ARG A 295 6.02 -2.45 8.27
CA ARG A 295 5.12 -1.53 8.97
C ARG A 295 4.52 -0.49 8.02
N GLN A 296 5.29 0.00 7.04
CA GLN A 296 4.77 0.91 6.00
C GLN A 296 3.63 0.27 5.21
N LEU A 297 3.73 -1.01 4.86
CA LEU A 297 2.69 -1.74 4.12
C LEU A 297 1.38 -1.84 4.93
N ILE A 298 1.47 -2.20 6.22
CA ILE A 298 0.30 -2.21 7.11
C ILE A 298 -0.34 -0.82 7.17
N LEU A 299 0.45 0.21 7.49
CA LEU A 299 -0.07 1.56 7.68
C LEU A 299 -0.73 2.10 6.41
N SER A 300 -0.11 1.89 5.23
CA SER A 300 -0.68 2.29 3.95
C SER A 300 -2.01 1.60 3.65
N ALA A 301 -2.12 0.30 3.96
CA ALA A 301 -3.37 -0.45 3.79
C ALA A 301 -4.46 0.02 4.78
N LEU A 302 -4.11 0.29 6.04
CA LEU A 302 -5.04 0.82 7.04
C LEU A 302 -5.51 2.25 6.71
N GLN A 303 -4.67 3.06 6.06
CA GLN A 303 -5.11 4.37 5.56
C GLN A 303 -6.17 4.25 4.46
N ALA A 304 -5.99 3.30 3.54
CA ALA A 304 -6.96 3.03 2.49
C ALA A 304 -8.24 2.37 3.04
N HIS A 305 -8.10 1.55 4.08
CA HIS A 305 -9.17 0.73 4.66
C HIS A 305 -9.15 0.75 6.21
N PRO A 306 -9.57 1.87 6.85
CA PRO A 306 -9.48 2.03 8.31
C PRO A 306 -10.21 0.96 9.13
N ALA A 307 -11.34 0.45 8.62
CA ALA A 307 -12.14 -0.57 9.30
C ALA A 307 -11.38 -1.90 9.52
N LEU A 308 -10.29 -2.14 8.78
CA LEU A 308 -9.46 -3.33 9.00
C LEU A 308 -8.64 -3.25 10.29
N ALA A 309 -8.51 -2.07 10.90
CA ALA A 309 -7.74 -1.89 12.14
C ALA A 309 -8.27 -2.80 13.26
N GLU A 310 -9.59 -3.00 13.36
CA GLU A 310 -10.22 -3.86 14.37
C GLU A 310 -9.72 -5.32 14.38
N ARG A 311 -9.11 -5.77 13.28
CA ARG A 311 -8.55 -7.13 13.15
C ARG A 311 -7.11 -7.24 13.65
N PHE A 312 -6.45 -6.13 13.91
CA PHE A 312 -5.12 -6.11 14.47
C PHE A 312 -5.19 -6.19 15.99
N SER A 313 -4.21 -6.85 16.60
CA SER A 313 -3.98 -6.83 18.06
C SER A 313 -2.57 -6.33 18.34
N PRO A 314 -2.25 -5.05 18.03
CA PRO A 314 -0.92 -4.53 18.20
C PRO A 314 -0.56 -4.43 19.68
N THR A 315 0.70 -4.71 19.99
CA THR A 315 1.25 -4.54 21.34
C THR A 315 2.29 -3.43 21.37
N ALA A 316 2.31 -2.64 22.44
CA ALA A 316 3.33 -1.63 22.70
C ALA A 316 3.78 -1.67 24.17
N PRO A 317 4.97 -1.16 24.49
CA PRO A 317 5.42 -1.11 25.87
C PRO A 317 4.59 -0.13 26.70
N SER A 318 3.98 -0.62 27.78
CA SER A 318 3.41 0.15 28.89
C SER A 318 4.52 0.47 29.91
N PHE A 319 4.34 1.57 30.65
CA PHE A 319 5.38 2.17 31.49
C PHE A 319 4.93 2.29 32.95
N ASP A 320 5.76 1.79 33.87
CA ASP A 320 5.58 1.97 35.31
C ASP A 320 6.48 3.10 35.87
N PRO A 321 5.91 4.27 36.23
CA PRO A 321 6.68 5.40 36.73
C PRO A 321 7.31 5.14 38.10
N MET A 322 6.82 4.17 38.88
CA MET A 322 7.34 3.90 40.22
C MET A 322 8.63 3.07 40.20
N ARG A 323 8.82 2.27 39.14
CA ARG A 323 10.01 1.42 38.95
C ARG A 323 11.06 2.07 38.04
N CYS A 324 10.67 3.05 37.22
CA CYS A 324 11.60 3.65 36.28
C CYS A 324 12.66 4.54 36.95
N THR A 325 13.92 4.25 36.66
CA THR A 325 15.09 5.07 37.05
C THR A 325 15.51 6.08 36.00
N MET A 326 14.79 6.17 34.87
CA MET A 326 15.06 7.07 33.74
C MET A 326 16.45 6.84 33.10
N CYS A 327 16.98 5.61 33.18
CA CYS A 327 18.32 5.26 32.69
C CYS A 327 18.49 5.37 31.16
N GLY A 328 17.39 5.27 30.39
CA GLY A 328 17.40 5.44 28.93
C GLY A 328 17.75 4.20 28.11
N GLU A 329 17.98 3.03 28.72
CA GLU A 329 18.36 1.82 27.98
C GLU A 329 17.31 1.41 26.93
N CYS A 330 16.02 1.55 27.29
CA CYS A 330 14.90 1.31 26.38
C CYS A 330 14.94 2.21 25.13
N VAL A 331 15.41 3.45 25.27
CA VAL A 331 15.61 4.44 24.21
C VAL A 331 16.82 4.08 23.35
N HIS A 332 17.87 3.52 23.94
CA HIS A 332 19.07 3.08 23.20
C HIS A 332 18.81 1.83 22.35
N VAL A 333 18.08 0.84 22.86
CA VAL A 333 17.84 -0.43 22.15
C VAL A 333 16.76 -0.34 21.06
N CYS A 334 15.93 0.71 21.06
CA CYS A 334 14.80 0.78 20.13
C CYS A 334 15.26 1.04 18.68
N PRO A 335 15.09 0.07 17.76
CA PRO A 335 15.62 0.15 16.39
C PRO A 335 14.89 1.20 15.54
N THR A 336 13.62 1.47 15.82
CA THR A 336 12.80 2.45 15.10
C THR A 336 12.77 3.82 15.78
N HIS A 337 13.39 3.92 16.97
CA HIS A 337 13.34 5.10 17.84
C HIS A 337 11.90 5.53 18.19
N ALA A 338 10.99 4.56 18.30
CA ALA A 338 9.62 4.76 18.72
C ALA A 338 9.48 5.21 20.18
N ILE A 339 10.43 4.83 21.04
CA ILE A 339 10.47 5.22 22.45
C ILE A 339 11.46 6.36 22.69
N ASP A 340 11.05 7.31 23.53
CA ASP A 340 11.78 8.53 23.83
C ASP A 340 11.66 8.88 25.32
N LEU A 341 12.59 9.70 25.83
CA LEU A 341 12.48 10.32 27.15
C LEU A 341 12.22 11.81 26.96
N ASP A 342 11.21 12.35 27.63
CA ASP A 342 10.97 13.79 27.66
C ASP A 342 11.95 14.52 28.61
N ALA A 343 11.90 15.86 28.60
CA ALA A 343 12.78 16.68 29.44
C ALA A 343 12.56 16.50 30.96
N THR A 344 11.42 15.90 31.34
CA THR A 344 11.08 15.55 32.72
C THR A 344 11.39 14.08 33.06
N GLY A 345 11.94 13.33 32.10
CA GLY A 345 12.31 11.93 32.23
C GLY A 345 11.16 10.94 32.09
N HIS A 346 9.98 11.37 31.64
CA HIS A 346 8.89 10.43 31.34
C HIS A 346 9.14 9.71 30.01
N VAL A 347 8.85 8.42 29.99
CA VAL A 347 8.90 7.60 28.80
C VAL A 347 7.69 7.92 27.91
N ARG A 348 7.97 8.25 26.64
CA ARG A 348 6.95 8.44 25.60
C ARG A 348 7.13 7.39 24.52
N VAL A 349 6.05 6.75 24.12
CA VAL A 349 6.04 5.72 23.08
C VAL A 349 5.16 6.20 21.94
N GLU A 350 5.71 6.19 20.72
CA GLU A 350 4.97 6.47 19.52
C GLU A 350 4.57 5.14 18.83
N SER A 351 3.31 4.74 19.03
CA SER A 351 2.77 3.44 18.61
C SER A 351 2.88 3.19 17.11
N VAL A 352 2.80 4.23 16.29
CA VAL A 352 2.90 4.12 14.83
C VAL A 352 4.28 3.56 14.41
N TYR A 353 5.36 4.04 15.02
CA TYR A 353 6.73 3.58 14.74
C TYR A 353 7.10 2.32 15.51
N CYS A 354 6.36 1.98 16.56
CA CYS A 354 6.61 0.77 17.35
C CYS A 354 6.25 -0.47 16.52
N VAL A 355 7.18 -1.42 16.45
CA VAL A 355 6.98 -2.71 15.76
C VAL A 355 6.67 -3.85 16.73
N GLY A 356 6.39 -3.54 18.00
CA GLY A 356 6.02 -4.54 19.01
C GLY A 356 7.11 -5.54 19.38
N CYS A 357 8.38 -5.25 19.08
CA CYS A 357 9.46 -6.23 19.18
C CYS A 357 9.91 -6.63 20.61
N GLY A 358 9.41 -5.98 21.66
CA GLY A 358 9.71 -6.34 23.05
C GLY A 358 11.12 -6.01 23.57
N ALA A 359 12.07 -5.62 22.70
CA ALA A 359 13.46 -5.40 23.13
C ALA A 359 13.62 -4.38 24.28
N CYS A 360 12.80 -3.33 24.29
CA CYS A 360 12.80 -2.32 25.36
C CYS A 360 12.37 -2.88 26.73
N ALA A 361 11.42 -3.82 26.76
CA ALA A 361 11.00 -4.50 27.98
C ALA A 361 12.07 -5.47 28.46
N HIS A 362 12.70 -6.21 27.53
CA HIS A 362 13.78 -7.16 27.82
C HIS A 362 14.99 -6.51 28.48
N VAL A 363 15.48 -5.38 27.96
CA VAL A 363 16.68 -4.70 28.49
C VAL A 363 16.42 -3.86 29.73
N CYS A 364 15.17 -3.72 30.19
CA CYS A 364 14.85 -2.85 31.32
C CYS A 364 15.31 -3.49 32.65
N PRO A 365 16.33 -2.94 33.33
CA PRO A 365 16.87 -3.58 34.54
C PRO A 365 15.86 -3.60 35.71
N GLU A 366 15.00 -2.58 35.77
CA GLU A 366 13.98 -2.42 36.82
C GLU A 366 12.64 -3.08 36.46
N GLN A 367 12.55 -3.73 35.30
CA GLN A 367 11.31 -4.32 34.78
C GLN A 367 10.13 -3.33 34.80
N ALA A 368 10.43 -2.06 34.48
CA ALA A 368 9.47 -0.97 34.46
C ALA A 368 8.65 -0.89 33.16
N LEU A 369 8.97 -1.73 32.17
CA LEU A 369 8.29 -1.79 30.87
C LEU A 369 7.69 -3.17 30.64
N HIS A 370 6.42 -3.23 30.23
CA HIS A 370 5.69 -4.46 29.91
C HIS A 370 5.01 -4.33 28.56
N MET A 371 4.94 -5.40 27.77
CA MET A 371 4.22 -5.34 26.49
C MET A 371 2.73 -5.54 26.73
N GLU A 372 1.91 -4.56 26.35
CA GLU A 372 0.46 -4.61 26.49
C GLU A 372 -0.23 -4.38 25.14
N PRO A 373 -1.40 -5.00 24.92
CA PRO A 373 -2.25 -4.66 23.78
C PRO A 373 -2.62 -3.18 23.80
N ILE A 374 -2.58 -2.54 22.64
CA ILE A 374 -3.04 -1.17 22.45
C ILE A 374 -4.19 -1.12 21.47
N ASP A 375 -4.94 -0.03 21.52
CA ASP A 375 -6.01 0.25 20.57
C ASP A 375 -5.47 0.26 19.13
N PRO A 376 -5.95 -0.62 18.23
CA PRO A 376 -5.54 -0.64 16.84
C PRO A 376 -5.83 0.65 16.07
N GLU A 377 -6.81 1.45 16.50
CA GLU A 377 -7.11 2.74 15.88
C GLU A 377 -5.91 3.70 15.93
N THR A 378 -4.99 3.53 16.88
CA THR A 378 -3.75 4.29 16.94
C THR A 378 -2.83 4.11 15.73
N LEU A 379 -3.06 3.07 14.92
CA LEU A 379 -2.31 2.80 13.68
C LEU A 379 -2.97 3.42 12.45
N VAL A 380 -4.20 3.93 12.57
CA VAL A 380 -4.90 4.61 11.48
C VAL A 380 -4.43 6.06 11.46
N VAL A 381 -3.54 6.36 10.52
CA VAL A 381 -2.98 7.71 10.35
C VAL A 381 -3.84 8.49 9.36
N PRO A 382 -4.49 9.60 9.74
CA PRO A 382 -5.29 10.39 8.81
C PRO A 382 -4.45 10.88 7.63
N ASP A 383 -4.94 10.70 6.41
CA ASP A 383 -4.31 11.22 5.20
C ASP A 383 -5.01 12.50 4.74
N GLU A 384 -4.55 13.63 5.26
CA GLU A 384 -5.05 14.95 4.86
C GLU A 384 -4.94 15.21 3.34
N SER A 385 -3.96 14.60 2.67
CA SER A 385 -3.72 14.82 1.25
C SER A 385 -4.77 14.10 0.41
N ALA A 386 -5.10 12.85 0.76
CA ALA A 386 -6.20 12.11 0.17
C ALA A 386 -7.56 12.78 0.45
N GLU A 387 -7.77 13.31 1.66
CA GLU A 387 -8.99 14.08 2.00
C GLU A 387 -9.14 15.32 1.13
N LYS A 388 -8.07 16.11 0.99
CA LYS A 388 -8.05 17.30 0.11
C LYS A 388 -8.27 16.91 -1.36
N ALA A 389 -7.69 15.81 -1.82
CA ALA A 389 -7.87 15.32 -3.18
C ALA A 389 -9.32 14.88 -3.45
N LYS A 390 -9.96 14.18 -2.51
CA LYS A 390 -11.39 13.82 -2.58
C LYS A 390 -12.27 15.07 -2.67
N HIS A 391 -12.06 16.04 -1.78
CA HIS A 391 -12.79 17.31 -1.79
C HIS A 391 -12.63 18.08 -3.12
N ASN A 392 -11.42 18.12 -3.67
CA ASN A 392 -11.16 18.77 -4.95
C ASN A 392 -11.82 18.02 -6.11
N LEU A 393 -11.82 16.69 -6.10
CA LEU A 393 -12.48 15.87 -7.11
C LEU A 393 -14.00 16.04 -7.06
N GLU A 394 -14.59 16.13 -5.88
CA GLU A 394 -16.02 16.41 -5.69
C GLU A 394 -16.38 17.78 -6.28
N LYS A 395 -15.62 18.84 -5.96
CA LYS A 395 -15.79 20.16 -6.58
C LYS A 395 -15.65 20.12 -8.11
N GLN A 396 -14.68 19.36 -8.65
CA GLN A 396 -14.52 19.19 -10.09
C GLN A 396 -15.71 18.46 -10.72
N LYS A 397 -16.24 17.42 -10.07
CA LYS A 397 -17.44 16.70 -10.52
C LYS A 397 -18.66 17.61 -10.54
N GLU A 398 -18.85 18.42 -9.50
CA GLU A 398 -19.91 19.42 -9.42
C GLU A 398 -19.78 20.47 -10.54
N GLU A 399 -18.58 20.97 -10.79
CA GLU A 399 -18.34 21.95 -11.86
C GLU A 399 -18.56 21.34 -13.25
N VAL A 400 -18.11 20.11 -13.50
CA VAL A 400 -18.37 19.40 -14.76
C VAL A 400 -19.87 19.15 -14.93
N ALA A 401 -20.59 18.79 -13.87
CA ALA A 401 -22.04 18.62 -13.92
C ALA A 401 -22.75 19.95 -14.26
N ARG A 402 -22.33 21.07 -13.64
CA ARG A 402 -22.82 22.41 -13.93
C ARG A 402 -22.58 22.80 -15.40
N LEU A 403 -21.37 22.59 -15.90
CA LEU A 403 -21.02 22.89 -17.30
C LEU A 403 -21.78 22.02 -18.30
N LYS A 404 -22.02 20.75 -17.98
CA LYS A 404 -22.88 19.87 -18.79
C LYS A 404 -24.31 20.38 -18.87
N GLU A 405 -24.87 20.86 -17.76
CA GLU A 405 -26.24 21.38 -17.74
C GLU A 405 -26.36 22.69 -18.53
N VAL A 406 -25.41 23.62 -18.36
CA VAL A 406 -25.34 24.85 -19.16
C VAL A 406 -25.14 24.54 -20.65
N GLY A 407 -24.28 23.57 -20.98
CA GLY A 407 -24.06 23.12 -22.35
C GLY A 407 -25.33 22.52 -22.98
N LYS A 408 -26.08 21.73 -22.21
CA LYS A 408 -27.37 21.16 -22.65
C LYS A 408 -28.40 22.25 -22.92
N GLN A 409 -28.54 23.24 -22.04
CA GLN A 409 -29.46 24.37 -22.23
C GLN A 409 -29.14 25.17 -23.50
N ARG A 410 -27.87 25.52 -23.71
CA ARG A 410 -27.45 26.23 -24.93
C ARG A 410 -27.65 25.42 -26.22
N LEU A 411 -27.47 24.11 -26.17
CA LEU A 411 -27.75 23.22 -27.31
C LEU A 411 -29.25 23.18 -27.63
N MET A 412 -30.11 23.12 -26.61
CA MET A 412 -31.57 23.15 -26.80
C MET A 412 -32.03 24.49 -27.39
N GLU A 413 -31.55 25.63 -26.85
CA GLU A 413 -31.82 26.96 -27.41
C GLU A 413 -31.36 27.07 -28.88
N GLY A 414 -30.19 26.52 -29.21
CA GLY A 414 -29.69 26.48 -30.58
C GLY A 414 -30.52 25.59 -31.51
N LEU A 415 -31.04 24.47 -31.02
CA LEU A 415 -31.89 23.57 -31.79
C LEU A 415 -33.24 24.23 -32.12
N GLU A 416 -33.86 24.89 -31.15
CA GLU A 416 -35.13 25.63 -31.32
C GLU A 416 -35.00 26.76 -32.36
N LEU A 417 -33.86 27.46 -32.38
CA LEU A 417 -33.55 28.46 -33.40
C LEU A 417 -33.47 27.86 -34.81
N VAL A 418 -32.87 26.68 -34.96
CA VAL A 418 -32.74 25.99 -36.26
C VAL A 418 -34.10 25.45 -36.73
N GLU A 419 -34.92 24.92 -35.83
CA GLU A 419 -36.28 24.46 -36.13
C GLU A 419 -37.22 25.63 -36.49
N GLY A 420 -37.05 26.78 -35.84
CA GLY A 420 -37.74 28.03 -36.19
C GLY A 420 -37.38 28.55 -37.58
N LEU A 421 -36.13 28.36 -38.02
CA LEU A 421 -35.68 28.71 -39.37
C LEU A 421 -36.13 27.68 -40.44
N ALA A 422 -36.31 26.41 -40.06
CA ALA A 422 -36.81 25.37 -40.96
C ALA A 422 -38.33 25.46 -41.22
N THR A 423 -39.09 26.05 -40.29
CA THR A 423 -40.55 26.23 -40.40
C THR A 423 -40.95 27.61 -40.96
N GLY A 424 -40.03 28.57 -41.01
CA GLY A 424 -40.21 29.93 -41.52
C GLY A 424 -40.12 30.05 -43.04
N GLY A 425 -40.92 29.28 -43.78
CA GLY A 425 -40.88 29.23 -45.24
C GLY A 425 -42.24 29.03 -45.92
N ALA A 426 -43.32 29.72 -45.51
CA ALA A 426 -44.48 29.95 -46.38
C ALA A 426 -45.47 31.01 -45.84
N SER A 427 -45.81 31.96 -46.72
CA SER A 427 -47.00 32.82 -46.78
C SER A 427 -47.16 33.99 -45.80
N GLY A 428 -47.46 35.16 -46.37
CA GLY A 428 -47.61 36.43 -45.66
C GLY A 428 -49.01 37.04 -45.67
N VAL A 429 -49.05 38.27 -45.14
CA VAL A 429 -50.07 39.34 -45.24
C VAL A 429 -51.42 39.11 -44.55
N HIS A 430 -51.68 39.83 -43.44
CA HIS A 430 -52.73 40.87 -43.36
C HIS A 430 -52.66 41.68 -42.05
N ARG A 431 -53.34 42.83 -42.07
CA ARG A 431 -53.10 44.10 -41.37
C ARG A 431 -54.14 44.35 -40.26
N ALA A 432 -53.77 45.21 -39.29
CA ALA A 432 -54.57 46.31 -38.69
C ALA A 432 -55.00 46.24 -37.20
N HIS A 433 -54.33 47.10 -36.42
CA HIS A 433 -54.83 48.24 -35.63
C HIS A 433 -55.50 48.17 -34.23
N ALA A 434 -54.98 49.09 -33.40
CA ALA A 434 -55.59 49.92 -32.33
C ALA A 434 -55.70 49.31 -30.91
N SER A 435 -55.39 50.00 -29.79
CA SER A 435 -54.95 51.38 -29.54
C SER A 435 -54.56 51.57 -28.05
N SER A 436 -53.48 52.32 -27.79
CA SER A 436 -53.25 53.37 -26.75
C SER A 436 -54.02 53.28 -25.41
N THR A 437 -53.34 53.41 -24.26
CA THR A 437 -53.31 54.69 -23.51
C THR A 437 -52.11 54.86 -22.55
N ARG A 438 -51.61 56.11 -22.54
CA ARG A 438 -50.56 56.75 -21.73
C ARG A 438 -50.85 56.78 -20.20
N LYS A 439 -49.78 56.83 -19.38
CA LYS A 439 -49.36 58.08 -18.68
C LYS A 439 -48.04 57.93 -17.89
N LYS A 440 -47.15 58.90 -18.11
CA LYS A 440 -45.99 59.25 -17.27
C LYS A 440 -46.46 60.04 -16.03
N GLY A 441 -45.78 59.89 -14.91
CA GLY A 441 -45.90 60.74 -13.71
C GLY A 441 -44.67 60.59 -12.80
N ALA A 442 -44.20 61.71 -12.25
CA ALA A 442 -42.87 61.90 -11.68
C ALA A 442 -42.80 61.87 -10.13
N ALA A 443 -41.59 61.60 -9.63
CA ALA A 443 -40.91 62.18 -8.46
C ALA A 443 -41.47 62.07 -7.00
N LYS A 444 -40.56 61.54 -6.15
CA LYS A 444 -40.07 62.06 -4.84
C LYS A 444 -40.70 61.61 -3.49
N LYS A 445 -39.76 61.14 -2.64
CA LYS A 445 -39.53 61.34 -1.19
C LYS A 445 -39.91 60.23 -0.19
N GLY A 446 -38.84 59.74 0.47
CA GLY A 446 -38.69 59.50 1.92
C GLY A 446 -39.24 58.18 2.46
N ASP A 447 -38.68 57.53 3.48
CA ASP A 447 -37.43 57.63 4.24
C ASP A 447 -37.39 56.38 5.15
N THR A 448 -36.31 56.21 5.93
CA THR A 448 -36.05 55.24 7.03
C THR A 448 -35.39 53.93 6.60
N SER A 449 -34.05 53.83 6.68
CA SER A 449 -33.20 53.58 7.87
C SER A 449 -33.35 52.13 8.37
N THR A 450 -32.29 51.31 8.35
CA THR A 450 -31.20 51.39 9.32
C THR A 450 -29.96 50.66 8.82
N LYS A 451 -28.82 51.10 9.35
CA LYS A 451 -27.47 50.94 8.83
C LYS A 451 -26.63 50.25 9.91
N THR A 452 -25.68 49.42 9.48
CA THR A 452 -24.33 49.20 10.08
C THR A 452 -24.20 48.65 11.51
N SER A 453 -23.39 47.59 11.68
CA SER A 453 -21.97 47.76 12.05
C SER A 453 -21.24 46.42 12.26
N GLN A 454 -20.14 46.23 11.53
CA GLN A 454 -19.00 45.44 11.97
C GLN A 454 -18.25 46.22 13.07
N LYS A 455 -17.77 45.52 14.11
CA LYS A 455 -16.64 46.00 14.93
C LYS A 455 -15.87 44.84 15.54
N THR A 456 -14.60 44.79 15.18
CA THR A 456 -13.48 44.10 15.83
C THR A 456 -13.24 44.61 17.27
N ALA A 457 -12.83 43.74 18.20
CA ALA A 457 -12.02 44.14 19.36
C ALA A 457 -11.20 42.98 19.95
N LYS A 458 -9.94 43.30 20.27
CA LYS A 458 -8.89 42.49 20.91
C LYS A 458 -9.04 42.45 22.44
N ARG A 459 -8.44 41.39 23.03
CA ARG A 459 -7.74 41.28 24.34
C ARG A 459 -8.52 41.59 25.64
N SER A 460 -8.52 40.65 26.59
CA SER A 460 -7.53 40.57 27.70
C SER A 460 -7.96 39.63 28.83
N SER A 461 -6.95 39.17 29.55
CA SER A 461 -6.84 38.28 30.72
C SER A 461 -7.52 38.76 32.02
N LYS A 462 -7.97 37.80 32.88
CA LYS A 462 -7.60 37.64 34.32
C LYS A 462 -8.50 36.59 35.02
N THR A 463 -7.94 35.46 35.47
CA THR A 463 -7.69 35.05 36.88
C THR A 463 -8.90 34.92 37.81
N GLY A 464 -9.07 33.75 38.45
CA GLY A 464 -9.84 33.65 39.70
C GLY A 464 -10.34 32.29 40.18
N THR A 465 -9.44 31.45 40.71
CA THR A 465 -9.56 30.68 41.98
C THR A 465 -10.72 29.71 42.33
N LYS A 466 -10.27 28.52 42.77
CA LYS A 466 -10.65 27.75 44.00
C LYS A 466 -11.92 26.88 43.99
N ALA A 467 -11.73 25.55 44.10
CA ALA A 467 -11.64 24.79 45.37
C ALA A 467 -12.25 23.36 45.31
N LYS A 468 -11.47 22.37 45.84
CA LYS A 468 -11.85 21.27 46.76
C LYS A 468 -13.05 20.36 46.37
N LYS A 469 -13.02 19.02 46.47
CA LYS A 469 -12.48 18.13 47.53
C LYS A 469 -12.75 16.65 47.15
N LYS A 470 -11.77 15.78 47.42
CA LYS A 470 -11.81 14.41 48.01
C LYS A 470 -13.09 13.55 47.85
N ALA A 471 -12.92 12.30 47.41
CA ALA A 471 -12.89 11.13 48.31
C ALA A 471 -12.70 9.79 47.55
N SER A 472 -11.54 9.16 47.80
CA SER A 472 -11.30 7.72 47.75
C SER A 472 -12.09 6.99 48.85
N VAL A 473 -12.59 5.78 48.62
CA VAL A 473 -12.42 4.57 49.48
C VAL A 473 -12.99 3.32 48.77
N ARG A 474 -12.10 2.38 48.43
CA ARG A 474 -12.25 0.92 48.60
C ARG A 474 -10.83 0.40 48.83
N PRO A 475 -10.61 -0.56 49.75
CA PRO A 475 -10.64 -1.94 49.28
C PRO A 475 -11.13 -2.95 50.32
N ALA A 476 -11.67 -4.06 49.83
CA ALA A 476 -11.75 -5.31 50.55
C ALA A 476 -11.29 -6.41 49.61
N ARG A 477 -10.12 -7.01 49.86
CA ARG A 477 -9.94 -8.45 49.70
C ARG A 477 -8.67 -8.97 50.36
N LYS A 478 -8.94 -9.96 51.19
CA LYS A 478 -8.11 -10.93 51.89
C LYS A 478 -6.93 -11.45 51.07
N SER A 479 -5.82 -11.54 51.79
CA SER A 479 -4.62 -12.29 51.52
C SER A 479 -4.81 -13.80 51.71
N THR A 480 -3.88 -14.55 51.09
CA THR A 480 -3.31 -15.84 51.50
C THR A 480 -4.20 -17.09 51.41
N GLN A 481 -4.08 -17.79 50.27
CA GLN A 481 -3.97 -19.25 50.24
C GLN A 481 -2.48 -19.59 50.08
N ASN A 482 -1.94 -20.33 51.03
CA ASN A 482 -0.71 -21.09 50.91
C ASN A 482 -0.88 -22.28 51.86
N GLU A 483 -1.01 -23.50 51.33
CA GLU A 483 -0.53 -24.75 51.94
C GLU A 483 -0.95 -25.98 51.11
N LYS A 484 0.08 -26.77 50.78
CA LYS A 484 0.13 -28.20 50.40
C LYS A 484 -0.06 -28.58 48.94
#